data_AF-A0AAN7IEY3-F1
#
_entry.id   AF-A0AAN7IEY3-F1
#
_cell.length_a   1.000
_cell.length_b   1.000
_cell.length_c   1.000
_cell.angle_alpha   90.00
_cell.angle_beta   90.00
_cell.angle_gamma   90.00
#
_symmetry.space_group_name_H-M   'P 1'
#
loop_
_entity.id
_entity.type
_entity.pdbx_description
1 polymer ?
#
loop_
_entity_poly.entity_id
_entity_poly.type
_entity_poly.pdbx_seq_one_letter_code
_entity_poly.pdbx_strand_id
1 'polypeptide(L)'
;MDGSTDLELQTTNSDSDVDHERVLSIWANLRQILESDEAVVFFEAFHAVLVFFQAILGIIIGVHFRFLTVSPLETHLGIILCLIAATLVYTTAYLVIKVKPQNAAYRFIFGLICLVSGIFSAILSLTLIISPLGIFVVSLCPILIIGIGVLYHWYRQIYEDLFNTAGASDAISSREGEIDMQRAEIAGQVA
;
A
#
# COMPACT_ATOMS: atom_id res chain seq x y z
N MET A 1 -14.49 -16.37 50.14
CA MET A 1 -14.25 -14.91 50.12
C MET A 1 -12.79 -14.72 50.44
N ASP A 2 -11.94 -14.19 49.59
CA ASP A 2 -12.06 -13.68 48.24
C ASP A 2 -10.59 -13.43 47.80
N GLY A 3 -10.27 -13.53 46.51
CA GLY A 3 -8.94 -13.16 46.02
C GLY A 3 -8.22 -14.24 45.22
N SER A 4 -8.63 -14.40 43.95
CA SER A 4 -7.80 -15.08 42.95
C SER A 4 -8.20 -14.76 41.50
N THR A 5 -8.65 -13.53 41.20
CA THR A 5 -9.16 -13.19 39.85
C THR A 5 -8.55 -11.94 39.20
N ASP A 6 -7.60 -11.25 39.85
CA ASP A 6 -7.15 -9.93 39.36
C ASP A 6 -5.80 -9.93 38.61
N LEU A 7 -5.20 -11.10 38.34
CA LEU A 7 -3.84 -11.18 37.78
C LEU A 7 -3.75 -11.62 36.30
N GLU A 8 -4.87 -11.95 35.64
CA GLU A 8 -4.87 -12.38 34.22
C GLU A 8 -5.29 -11.28 33.21
N LEU A 9 -5.68 -10.09 33.67
CA LEU A 9 -6.23 -9.03 32.80
C LEU A 9 -5.29 -7.86 32.52
N GLN A 10 -4.04 -7.90 33.01
CA GLN A 10 -3.03 -6.85 32.77
C GLN A 10 -1.95 -7.21 31.74
N THR A 11 -1.85 -8.47 31.33
CA THR A 11 -0.82 -8.92 30.37
C THR A 11 -1.24 -8.82 28.91
N THR A 12 -2.51 -8.58 28.60
CA THR A 12 -3.02 -8.52 27.22
C THR A 12 -3.05 -7.10 26.62
N ASN A 13 -3.05 -6.05 27.46
CA ASN A 13 -3.04 -4.66 26.99
C ASN A 13 -1.64 -4.09 26.72
N SER A 14 -0.59 -4.72 27.26
CA SER A 14 0.79 -4.26 27.04
C SER A 14 1.40 -4.75 25.73
N ASP A 15 0.88 -5.85 25.16
CA ASP A 15 1.47 -6.48 23.97
C ASP A 15 0.95 -5.84 22.68
N SER A 16 -0.32 -5.40 22.67
CA SER A 16 -0.95 -4.73 21.52
C SER A 16 -0.41 -3.31 21.27
N ASP A 17 -0.01 -2.59 22.32
CA ASP A 17 0.51 -1.22 22.23
C ASP A 17 1.96 -1.21 21.69
N VAL A 18 2.76 -2.20 22.09
CA VAL A 18 4.15 -2.39 21.61
C VAL A 18 4.20 -2.75 20.12
N ASP A 19 3.26 -3.57 19.64
CA ASP A 19 3.15 -3.90 18.22
C ASP A 19 2.71 -2.69 17.39
N HIS A 20 1.87 -1.82 17.94
CA HIS A 20 1.41 -0.62 17.23
C HIS A 20 2.54 0.39 17.03
N GLU A 21 3.35 0.67 18.06
CA GLU A 21 4.53 1.54 17.95
C GLU A 21 5.57 0.99 16.97
N ARG A 22 5.78 -0.33 16.96
CA ARG A 22 6.69 -0.99 16.01
C ARG A 22 6.23 -0.78 14.57
N VAL A 23 4.96 -1.03 14.26
CA VAL A 23 4.41 -0.84 12.92
C VAL A 23 4.54 0.63 12.49
N LEU A 24 4.27 1.58 13.38
CA LEU A 24 4.42 3.01 13.09
C LEU A 24 5.88 3.41 12.81
N SER A 25 6.83 2.88 13.58
CA SER A 25 8.26 3.15 13.37
C SER A 25 8.78 2.58 12.05
N ILE A 26 8.34 1.38 11.67
CA ILE A 26 8.64 0.78 10.37
C ILE A 26 8.08 1.65 9.25
N TRP A 27 6.87 2.16 9.43
CA TRP A 27 6.21 3.04 8.47
C TRP A 27 6.92 4.37 8.28
N ALA A 28 7.34 5.01 9.38
CA ALA A 28 8.09 6.25 9.33
C ALA A 28 9.42 6.08 8.58
N ASN A 29 10.14 4.99 8.87
CA ASN A 29 11.36 4.64 8.14
C ASN A 29 11.10 4.35 6.66
N LEU A 30 10.06 3.60 6.33
CA LEU A 30 9.72 3.27 4.95
C LEU A 30 9.38 4.53 4.16
N ARG A 31 8.56 5.42 4.74
CA ARG A 31 8.22 6.71 4.14
C ARG A 31 9.47 7.57 3.92
N GLN A 32 10.33 7.68 4.93
CA GLN A 32 11.57 8.45 4.84
C GLN A 32 12.46 7.94 3.70
N ILE A 33 12.64 6.62 3.59
CA ILE A 33 13.45 6.01 2.52
C ILE A 33 12.83 6.30 1.14
N LEU A 34 11.52 6.14 0.99
CA LEU A 34 10.80 6.29 -0.27
C LEU A 34 10.64 7.75 -0.75
N GLU A 35 10.63 8.71 0.17
CA GLU A 35 10.56 10.15 -0.15
C GLU A 35 11.95 10.76 -0.39
N SER A 36 13.03 10.13 0.07
CA SER A 36 14.39 10.62 -0.08
C SER A 36 14.92 10.52 -1.51
N ASP A 37 15.97 11.28 -1.82
CA ASP A 37 16.69 11.13 -3.09
C ASP A 37 17.47 9.80 -3.19
N GLU A 38 17.68 9.12 -2.06
CA GLU A 38 18.25 7.76 -2.02
C GLU A 38 17.25 6.69 -2.49
N ALA A 39 15.95 7.01 -2.58
CA ALA A 39 14.91 6.11 -3.05
C ALA A 39 15.23 5.54 -4.45
N VAL A 40 15.77 6.38 -5.34
CA VAL A 40 16.10 5.96 -6.71
C VAL A 40 17.19 4.89 -6.69
N VAL A 41 18.24 5.08 -5.89
CA VAL A 41 19.34 4.11 -5.73
C VAL A 41 18.83 2.82 -5.10
N PHE A 42 17.97 2.93 -4.08
CA PHE A 42 17.29 1.77 -3.49
C PHE A 42 16.48 1.00 -4.53
N PHE A 43 15.68 1.68 -5.36
CA PHE A 43 14.86 1.04 -6.38
C PHE A 43 15.68 0.43 -7.52
N GLU A 44 16.83 1.02 -7.88
CA GLU A 44 17.76 0.40 -8.82
C GLU A 44 18.36 -0.90 -8.26
N ALA A 45 18.81 -0.89 -7.00
CA ALA A 45 19.31 -2.09 -6.35
C ALA A 45 18.21 -3.15 -6.19
N PHE A 46 17.03 -2.76 -5.73
CA PHE A 46 15.86 -3.63 -5.61
C PHE A 46 15.46 -4.22 -6.95
N HIS A 47 15.45 -3.42 -8.02
CA HIS A 47 15.17 -3.89 -9.38
C HIS A 47 16.18 -4.92 -9.86
N ALA A 48 17.48 -4.66 -9.66
CA ALA A 48 18.51 -5.61 -10.02
C ALA A 48 18.35 -6.95 -9.29
N VAL A 49 18.09 -6.91 -7.98
CA VAL A 49 17.85 -8.11 -7.16
C VAL A 49 16.59 -8.84 -7.60
N LEU A 50 15.50 -8.13 -7.85
CA LEU A 50 14.23 -8.72 -8.26
C LEU A 50 14.33 -9.38 -9.63
N VAL A 51 14.96 -8.72 -10.60
CA VAL A 51 15.18 -9.27 -11.95
C VAL A 51 16.08 -10.50 -11.88
N PHE A 52 17.15 -10.46 -11.09
CA PHE A 52 18.03 -11.61 -10.87
C PHE A 52 17.27 -12.79 -10.26
N PHE A 53 16.50 -12.54 -9.20
CA PHE A 53 15.68 -13.55 -8.54
C PHE A 53 14.64 -14.13 -9.50
N GLN A 54 13.93 -13.29 -10.26
CA GLN A 54 12.95 -13.72 -11.25
C GLN A 54 13.57 -14.54 -12.38
N ALA A 55 14.77 -14.21 -12.83
CA ALA A 55 15.47 -14.99 -13.84
C ALA A 55 15.79 -16.41 -13.32
N ILE A 56 16.29 -16.53 -12.08
CA ILE A 56 16.57 -17.83 -11.46
C ILE A 56 15.28 -18.63 -11.30
N LEU A 57 14.23 -18.02 -10.74
CA LEU A 57 12.94 -18.70 -10.58
C LEU A 57 12.36 -19.11 -11.93
N GLY A 58 12.46 -18.28 -12.97
CA GLY A 58 12.03 -18.61 -14.33
C GLY A 58 12.74 -19.85 -14.88
N ILE A 59 14.07 -19.97 -14.67
CA ILE A 59 14.83 -21.16 -15.04
C ILE A 59 14.34 -22.39 -14.26
N ILE A 60 14.15 -22.25 -12.94
CA ILE A 60 13.68 -23.35 -12.08
C ILE A 60 12.29 -23.80 -12.50
N ILE A 61 11.35 -22.86 -12.73
CA ILE A 61 10.00 -23.12 -13.24
C ILE A 61 10.10 -23.89 -14.57
N GLY A 62 10.90 -23.41 -15.51
CA GLY A 62 11.10 -24.07 -16.81
C GLY A 62 11.59 -25.52 -16.67
N VAL A 63 12.56 -25.76 -15.79
CA VAL A 63 13.07 -27.10 -15.48
C VAL A 63 12.00 -27.95 -14.79
N HIS A 64 11.28 -27.39 -13.82
CA HIS A 64 10.25 -28.08 -13.04
C HIS A 64 9.11 -28.60 -13.93
N PHE A 65 8.55 -27.75 -14.78
CA PHE A 65 7.48 -28.15 -15.69
C PHE A 65 7.94 -29.10 -16.79
N ARG A 66 9.19 -28.95 -17.26
CA ARG A 66 9.79 -29.91 -18.20
C ARG A 66 9.90 -31.30 -17.58
N PHE A 67 10.28 -31.39 -16.30
CA PHE A 67 10.36 -32.66 -15.58
C PHE A 67 8.97 -33.27 -15.34
N LEU A 68 7.97 -32.45 -15.02
CA LEU A 68 6.60 -32.91 -14.80
C LEU A 68 5.87 -33.31 -16.08
N THR A 69 6.42 -33.02 -17.27
CA THR A 69 5.79 -33.31 -18.59
C THR A 69 4.39 -32.71 -18.74
N VAL A 70 4.08 -31.66 -17.97
CA VAL A 70 2.81 -30.92 -18.04
C VAL A 70 3.07 -29.49 -18.50
N SER A 71 2.12 -28.94 -19.25
CA SER A 71 2.20 -27.55 -19.67
C SER A 71 1.85 -26.63 -18.50
N PRO A 72 2.74 -25.69 -18.10
CA PRO A 72 2.44 -24.72 -17.04
C PRO A 72 1.21 -23.87 -17.39
N LEU A 73 1.00 -23.62 -18.69
CA LEU A 73 -0.13 -22.85 -19.18
C LEU A 73 -1.46 -23.57 -18.93
N GLU A 74 -1.50 -24.90 -19.03
CA GLU A 74 -2.74 -25.66 -18.80
C GLU A 74 -3.04 -25.82 -17.30
N THR A 75 -2.01 -25.98 -16.47
CA THR A 75 -2.19 -26.24 -15.03
C THR A 75 -2.33 -24.96 -14.19
N HIS A 76 -1.67 -23.87 -14.59
CA HIS A 76 -1.55 -22.66 -13.76
C HIS A 76 -1.78 -21.35 -14.53
N LEU A 77 -2.63 -21.37 -15.56
CA LEU A 77 -2.93 -20.18 -16.39
C LEU A 77 -3.21 -18.91 -15.58
N GLY A 78 -4.05 -19.01 -14.54
CA GLY A 78 -4.41 -17.88 -13.70
C GLY A 78 -3.22 -17.28 -12.95
N ILE A 79 -2.35 -18.12 -12.39
CA ILE A 79 -1.15 -17.68 -11.66
C ILE A 79 -0.18 -17.01 -12.63
N ILE A 80 0.00 -17.58 -13.83
CA ILE A 80 0.86 -17.02 -14.88
C ILE A 80 0.31 -15.66 -15.34
N LEU A 81 -1.00 -15.53 -15.52
CA LEU A 81 -1.61 -14.25 -15.90
C LEU A 81 -1.44 -13.19 -14.80
N CYS A 82 -1.62 -13.57 -13.53
CA CYS A 82 -1.35 -12.70 -12.39
C CYS A 82 0.13 -12.29 -12.33
N LEU A 83 1.06 -13.20 -12.62
CA LEU A 83 2.49 -12.92 -12.64
C LEU A 83 2.84 -11.90 -13.73
N ILE A 84 2.27 -12.06 -14.93
CA ILE A 84 2.44 -11.11 -16.04
C ILE A 84 1.89 -9.74 -15.64
N ALA A 85 0.66 -9.69 -15.11
CA ALA A 85 0.03 -8.44 -14.69
C ALA A 85 0.85 -7.73 -13.58
N ALA A 86 1.28 -8.46 -12.55
CA ALA A 86 2.12 -7.94 -11.48
C ALA A 86 3.45 -7.38 -11.99
N THR A 87 4.08 -8.08 -12.94
CA THR A 87 5.33 -7.65 -13.57
C THR A 87 5.16 -6.40 -14.43
N LEU A 88 4.04 -6.27 -15.14
CA LEU A 88 3.73 -5.06 -15.90
C LEU A 88 3.50 -3.85 -14.97
N VAL A 89 2.71 -4.02 -13.91
CA VAL A 89 2.48 -2.98 -12.89
C VAL A 89 3.81 -2.57 -12.23
N TYR A 90 4.64 -3.54 -11.87
CA TYR A 90 5.97 -3.32 -11.33
C TYR A 90 6.86 -2.51 -12.29
N THR A 91 6.98 -2.96 -13.53
CA THR A 91 7.87 -2.35 -14.53
C THR A 91 7.42 -0.93 -14.86
N THR A 92 6.11 -0.70 -15.00
CA THR A 92 5.57 0.65 -15.25
C THR A 92 5.83 1.58 -14.07
N ALA A 93 5.61 1.14 -12.83
CA ALA A 93 5.93 1.94 -11.64
C ALA A 93 7.42 2.26 -11.55
N TYR A 94 8.30 1.28 -11.78
CA TYR A 94 9.74 1.47 -11.79
C TYR A 94 10.20 2.47 -12.87
N LEU A 95 9.67 2.36 -14.09
CA LEU A 95 9.97 3.29 -15.18
C LEU A 95 9.50 4.71 -14.85
N VAL A 96 8.33 4.87 -14.22
CA VAL A 96 7.81 6.19 -13.79
C VAL A 96 8.75 6.83 -12.77
N ILE A 97 9.22 6.07 -11.77
CA ILE A 97 10.19 6.53 -10.77
C ILE A 97 11.49 6.99 -11.45
N LYS A 98 11.97 6.24 -12.46
CA LYS A 98 13.22 6.53 -13.16
C LYS A 98 13.13 7.73 -14.11
N VAL A 99 12.01 7.88 -14.83
CA VAL A 99 11.85 8.85 -15.92
C VAL A 99 11.36 10.22 -15.43
N LYS A 100 10.58 10.27 -14.36
CA LYS A 100 9.97 11.53 -13.87
C LYS A 100 10.30 11.78 -12.40
N PRO A 101 11.16 12.77 -12.09
CA PRO A 101 11.24 13.31 -10.74
C PRO A 101 10.04 14.27 -10.56
N GLN A 102 8.86 13.71 -10.27
CA GLN A 102 7.72 14.49 -9.79
C GLN A 102 7.67 14.44 -8.26
N ASN A 103 7.01 15.46 -7.69
CA ASN A 103 6.65 15.68 -6.28
C ASN A 103 6.86 14.48 -5.34
N ALA A 104 7.44 14.71 -4.15
CA ALA A 104 7.77 13.66 -3.17
C ALA A 104 6.62 12.68 -2.89
N ALA A 105 5.37 13.18 -2.86
CA ALA A 105 4.18 12.35 -2.69
C ALA A 105 3.97 11.32 -3.82
N TYR A 106 4.26 11.66 -5.08
CA TYR A 106 4.14 10.72 -6.20
C TYR A 106 5.26 9.68 -6.19
N ARG A 107 6.49 10.06 -5.82
CA ARG A 107 7.60 9.11 -5.63
C ARG A 107 7.24 8.07 -4.59
N PHE A 108 6.65 8.49 -3.48
CA PHE A 108 6.19 7.60 -2.43
C PHE A 108 5.14 6.60 -2.94
N ILE A 109 4.10 7.07 -3.64
CA ILE A 109 3.02 6.23 -4.18
C ILE A 109 3.56 5.21 -5.18
N PHE A 110 4.31 5.66 -6.20
CA PHE A 110 4.87 4.75 -7.18
C PHE A 110 5.90 3.81 -6.57
N GLY A 111 6.63 4.27 -5.56
CA GLY A 111 7.56 3.45 -4.79
C GLY A 111 6.87 2.32 -4.04
N LEU A 112 5.76 2.60 -3.36
CA LEU A 112 4.93 1.57 -2.73
C LEU A 112 4.37 0.59 -3.76
N ILE A 113 3.82 1.08 -4.88
CA ILE A 113 3.29 0.23 -5.95
C ILE A 113 4.40 -0.68 -6.49
N CYS A 114 5.58 -0.13 -6.75
CA CYS A 114 6.77 -0.85 -7.21
C CYS A 114 7.18 -1.95 -6.20
N LEU A 115 7.25 -1.61 -4.91
CA LEU A 115 7.66 -2.54 -3.87
C LEU A 115 6.64 -3.68 -3.70
N VAL A 116 5.36 -3.35 -3.56
CA VAL A 116 4.29 -4.34 -3.37
C VAL A 116 4.14 -5.24 -4.59
N SER A 117 4.12 -4.68 -5.80
CA SER A 117 4.00 -5.47 -7.04
C SER A 117 5.23 -6.33 -7.30
N GLY A 118 6.43 -5.86 -6.97
CA GLY A 118 7.66 -6.64 -7.07
C GLY A 118 7.67 -7.84 -6.14
N ILE A 119 7.33 -7.63 -4.86
CA ILE A 119 7.20 -8.71 -3.87
C ILE A 119 6.10 -9.69 -4.30
N PHE A 120 4.96 -9.19 -4.75
CA PHE A 120 3.85 -10.03 -5.21
C PHE A 120 4.25 -10.89 -6.42
N SER A 121 4.98 -10.31 -7.38
CA SER A 121 5.55 -11.03 -8.52
C SER A 121 6.51 -12.15 -8.07
N ALA A 122 7.40 -11.88 -7.11
CA ALA A 122 8.31 -12.87 -6.56
C ALA A 122 7.56 -14.05 -5.87
N ILE A 123 6.51 -13.75 -5.11
CA ILE A 123 5.67 -14.75 -4.43
C ILE A 123 4.92 -15.60 -5.46
N LEU A 124 4.36 -15.00 -6.51
CA LEU A 124 3.68 -15.73 -7.57
C LEU A 124 4.63 -16.70 -8.28
N SER A 125 5.86 -16.27 -8.56
CA SER A 125 6.89 -17.15 -9.14
C SER A 125 7.27 -18.29 -8.20
N LEU A 126 7.39 -18.04 -6.90
CA LEU A 126 7.65 -19.10 -5.92
C LEU A 126 6.48 -20.10 -5.83
N THR A 127 5.24 -19.60 -5.93
CA THR A 127 4.00 -20.40 -5.91
C THR A 127 3.90 -21.34 -7.12
N LEU A 128 4.54 -21.00 -8.25
CA LEU A 128 4.63 -21.90 -9.41
C LEU A 128 5.60 -23.07 -9.18
N ILE A 129 6.54 -22.95 -8.24
CA ILE A 129 7.54 -23.98 -7.94
C ILE A 129 7.09 -24.85 -6.76
N ILE A 130 6.57 -24.22 -5.71
CA ILE A 130 6.11 -24.89 -4.50
C ILE A 130 4.59 -24.94 -4.56
N SER A 131 4.04 -26.15 -4.60
CA SER A 131 2.61 -26.49 -4.69
C SER A 131 1.64 -25.34 -4.32
N PRO A 132 0.73 -24.95 -5.23
CA PRO A 132 0.21 -23.58 -5.35
C PRO A 132 -0.70 -23.06 -4.23
N LEU A 133 -1.16 -23.90 -3.30
CA LEU A 133 -2.31 -23.54 -2.44
C LEU A 133 -1.94 -23.23 -0.99
N GLY A 134 -0.89 -23.85 -0.43
CA GLY A 134 -0.57 -23.70 0.99
C GLY A 134 0.17 -22.40 1.34
N ILE A 135 1.22 -22.09 0.56
CA ILE A 135 2.09 -20.92 0.82
C ILE A 135 1.43 -19.63 0.34
N PHE A 136 0.64 -19.69 -0.73
CA PHE A 136 -0.04 -18.53 -1.30
C PHE A 136 -1.01 -17.90 -0.30
N VAL A 137 -1.83 -18.70 0.39
CA VAL A 137 -2.81 -18.20 1.38
C VAL A 137 -2.11 -17.54 2.58
N VAL A 138 -1.05 -18.16 3.10
CA VAL A 138 -0.32 -17.64 4.26
C VAL A 138 0.48 -16.37 3.90
N SER A 139 1.05 -16.33 2.70
CA SER A 139 1.86 -15.19 2.25
C SER A 139 1.03 -14.01 1.75
N LEU A 140 -0.17 -14.25 1.22
CA LEU A 140 -1.07 -13.17 0.76
C LEU A 140 -1.75 -12.45 1.92
N CYS A 141 -2.09 -13.15 3.01
CA CYS A 141 -2.77 -12.55 4.15
C CYS A 141 -2.09 -11.27 4.68
N PRO A 142 -0.79 -11.24 5.01
CA PRO A 142 -0.17 -10.03 5.51
C PRO A 142 -0.10 -8.94 4.44
N ILE A 143 0.10 -9.30 3.16
CA ILE A 143 0.18 -8.33 2.05
C ILE A 143 -1.18 -7.71 1.75
N LEU A 144 -2.26 -8.48 1.82
CA LEU A 144 -3.63 -7.99 1.68
C LEU A 144 -4.04 -7.15 2.88
N ILE A 145 -3.73 -7.57 4.11
CA ILE A 145 -4.08 -6.80 5.31
C ILE A 145 -3.32 -5.47 5.34
N ILE A 146 -2.01 -5.48 5.06
CA ILE A 146 -1.21 -4.27 5.00
C ILE A 146 -1.61 -3.43 3.79
N GLY A 147 -1.72 -4.03 2.60
CA GLY A 147 -2.04 -3.31 1.36
C GLY A 147 -3.45 -2.71 1.35
N ILE A 148 -4.47 -3.46 1.76
CA ILE A 148 -5.85 -2.97 1.87
C ILE A 148 -5.98 -2.00 3.03
N GLY A 149 -5.33 -2.24 4.18
CA GLY A 149 -5.33 -1.30 5.30
C GLY A 149 -4.78 0.06 4.91
N VAL A 150 -3.68 0.09 4.14
CA VAL A 150 -3.06 1.31 3.62
C VAL A 150 -3.95 1.98 2.59
N LEU A 151 -4.54 1.21 1.66
CA LEU A 151 -5.44 1.76 0.66
C LEU A 151 -6.71 2.34 1.29
N TYR A 152 -7.26 1.67 2.30
CA TYR A 152 -8.46 2.07 3.03
C TYR A 152 -8.21 3.31 3.90
N HIS A 153 -7.08 3.35 4.62
CA HIS A 153 -6.72 4.52 5.43
C HIS A 153 -6.52 5.76 4.55
N TRP A 154 -5.84 5.62 3.42
CA TRP A 154 -5.59 6.75 2.51
C TRP A 154 -6.86 7.18 1.76
N TYR A 155 -7.69 6.21 1.34
CA TYR A 155 -9.00 6.49 0.75
C TYR A 155 -9.90 7.25 1.73
N ARG A 156 -9.91 6.83 3.00
CA ARG A 156 -10.64 7.52 4.07
C ARG A 156 -10.12 8.95 4.27
N GLN A 157 -8.80 9.14 4.25
CA GLN A 157 -8.19 10.44 4.43
C GLN A 157 -8.57 11.43 3.31
N ILE A 158 -8.60 10.97 2.06
CA ILE A 158 -9.09 11.77 0.93
C ILE A 158 -10.58 12.08 1.07
N TYR A 159 -11.38 11.11 1.50
CA TYR A 159 -12.82 11.27 1.65
C TYR A 159 -13.17 12.28 2.75
N GLU A 160 -12.47 12.24 3.88
CA GLU A 160 -12.62 13.21 4.97
C GLU A 160 -12.15 14.60 4.55
N ASP A 161 -11.06 14.72 3.78
CA ASP A 161 -10.56 16.00 3.29
C ASP A 161 -11.53 16.66 2.29
N LEU A 162 -12.12 15.87 1.38
CA LEU A 162 -13.16 16.33 0.47
C LEU A 162 -14.43 16.77 1.21
N PHE A 163 -14.86 16.00 2.22
CA PHE A 163 -16.06 16.31 2.99
C PHE A 163 -15.89 17.56 3.85
N ASN A 164 -14.72 17.72 4.49
CA ASN A 164 -14.40 18.91 5.27
C ASN A 164 -14.27 20.16 4.39
N THR A 165 -13.71 20.03 3.18
CA THR A 165 -13.60 21.14 2.23
C THR A 165 -14.97 21.56 1.69
N ALA A 166 -15.86 20.60 1.41
CA ALA A 166 -17.23 20.88 1.00
C ALA A 166 -18.05 21.56 2.11
N GLY A 167 -17.95 21.06 3.36
CA GLY A 167 -18.63 21.67 4.50
C GLY A 167 -18.10 23.06 4.89
N ALA A 168 -16.80 23.31 4.71
CA ALA A 168 -16.21 24.63 4.90
C ALA A 168 -16.69 25.64 3.84
N SER A 169 -16.89 25.20 2.60
CA SER A 169 -17.44 26.03 1.53
C SER A 169 -18.88 26.47 1.83
N ASP A 170 -19.72 25.57 2.34
CA ASP A 170 -21.11 25.88 2.70
C ASP A 170 -21.20 26.83 3.90
N ALA A 171 -20.32 26.67 4.89
CA ALA A 171 -20.25 27.56 6.06
C ALA A 171 -19.78 28.99 5.71
N ILE A 172 -18.87 29.13 4.74
CA ILE A 172 -18.43 30.44 4.25
C ILE A 172 -19.55 31.11 3.45
N SER A 173 -20.22 30.38 2.56
CA SER A 173 -21.37 30.89 1.80
C SER A 173 -22.54 31.32 2.69
N SER A 174 -22.80 30.60 3.79
CA SER A 174 -23.84 30.96 4.76
C SER A 174 -23.50 32.24 5.54
N ARG A 175 -22.22 32.47 5.86
CA ARG A 175 -21.76 33.67 6.58
C ARG A 175 -21.77 34.92 5.71
N GLU A 176 -21.49 34.78 4.42
CA GLU A 176 -21.48 35.89 3.47
C GLU A 176 -22.90 36.46 3.26
N GLY A 177 -23.92 35.59 3.20
CA GLY A 177 -25.32 36.01 3.16
C GLY A 177 -25.83 36.72 4.42
N GLU A 178 -25.28 36.40 5.60
CA GLU A 178 -25.67 37.04 6.87
C GLU A 178 -25.07 38.45 7.02
N ILE A 179 -23.85 38.66 6.50
CA ILE A 179 -23.18 39.97 6.48
C ILE A 179 -23.89 40.94 5.54
N ASP A 180 -24.33 40.48 4.37
CA ASP A 180 -25.08 41.31 3.41
C ASP A 180 -26.44 41.73 3.95
N MET A 181 -27.11 40.86 4.72
CA MET A 181 -28.38 41.15 5.37
C MET A 181 -28.23 42.21 6.47
N GLN A 182 -27.19 42.10 7.32
CA GLN A 182 -26.89 43.14 8.33
C GLN A 182 -26.50 44.49 7.70
N ARG A 183 -25.79 44.46 6.57
CA ARG A 183 -25.39 45.69 5.86
C ARG A 183 -26.58 46.43 5.25
N ALA A 184 -27.59 45.70 4.77
CA ALA A 184 -28.84 46.26 4.26
C ALA A 184 -29.70 46.89 5.37
N GLU A 185 -29.74 46.27 6.55
CA GLU A 185 -30.50 46.78 7.71
C GLU A 185 -29.90 48.08 8.26
N ILE A 186 -28.57 48.18 8.35
CA ILE A 186 -27.87 49.40 8.78
C ILE A 186 -28.07 50.54 7.76
N ALA A 187 -28.06 50.25 6.46
CA ALA A 187 -28.30 51.26 5.43
C ALA A 187 -29.74 51.80 5.45
N GLY A 188 -30.72 50.98 5.85
CA GLY A 188 -32.12 51.38 5.98
C GLY A 188 -32.43 52.23 7.22
N GLN A 189 -31.60 52.18 8.26
CA GLN A 189 -31.78 53.00 9.48
C GLN A 189 -31.13 54.39 9.38
N VAL A 190 -30.28 54.63 8.37
CA VAL A 190 -29.52 55.89 8.19
C VAL A 190 -30.15 56.78 7.10
N ALA A 191 -31.19 56.30 6.42
CA ALA A 191 -31.98 57.06 5.44
C ALA A 191 -33.27 57.62 6.06
#